data_AF-A0A3D1SH25-F1
#
_entry.id   AF-A0A3D1SH25-F1
#
_cell.length_a   1.000
_cell.length_b   1.000
_cell.length_c   1.000
_cell.angle_alpha   90.00
_cell.angle_beta   90.00
_cell.angle_gamma   90.00
#
_symmetry.space_group_name_H-M   'P 1'
#
loop_
_entity.id
_entity.type
_entity.pdbx_description
1 polymer ?
#
loop_
_entity_poly.entity_id
_entity_poly.type
_entity_poly.pdbx_seq_one_letter_code
_entity_poly.pdbx_strand_id
1 'polypeptide(L)'
;MPTPTNVLLLITAAFLLSAIPGPDMLYIIARSTGQGRPAGLISCLGIATAGLLQTAMVALGLAGLFLVVPVAYDVIKYVGAVYLIYIGIRTIL
;
A
#
# COMPACT_ATOMS: atom_id res chain seq x y z
N MET A 1 13.37 1.82 26.20
CA MET A 1 14.46 1.68 25.22
C MET A 1 14.19 0.44 24.40
N PRO A 2 14.29 0.46 23.06
CA PRO A 2 14.10 -0.75 22.26
C PRO A 2 15.15 -1.80 22.68
N THR A 3 14.70 -2.99 23.06
CA THR A 3 15.57 -4.11 23.39
C THR A 3 16.21 -4.68 22.12
N PRO A 4 17.37 -5.36 22.21
CA PRO A 4 18.02 -5.98 21.05
C PRO A 4 17.08 -6.91 20.26
N THR A 5 16.19 -7.60 20.97
CA THR A 5 15.14 -8.45 20.39
C THR A 5 14.15 -7.65 19.53
N ASN A 6 13.70 -6.48 19.98
CA ASN A 6 12.77 -5.64 19.22
C ASN A 6 13.41 -5.10 17.94
N VAL A 7 14.71 -4.77 18.00
CA VAL A 7 15.47 -4.34 16.81
C VAL A 7 15.59 -5.48 15.82
N LEU A 8 15.92 -6.69 16.28
CA LEU A 8 15.99 -7.88 15.42
C LEU A 8 14.64 -8.18 14.76
N LEU A 9 13.53 -8.12 15.52
CA LEU A 9 12.17 -8.32 14.99
C LEU A 9 11.78 -7.25 13.97
N LEU A 10 12.17 -5.99 14.19
CA LEU A 10 11.89 -4.91 13.25
C LEU A 10 12.67 -5.10 11.94
N ILE A 11 13.94 -5.47 12.01
CA ILE A 11 14.77 -5.73 10.83
C ILE A 11 14.20 -6.91 10.02
N THR A 12 13.84 -8.01 10.69
CA THR A 12 13.28 -9.17 9.98
C THR A 12 11.91 -8.87 9.37
N ALA A 13 11.02 -8.19 10.10
CA ALA A 13 9.73 -7.76 9.57
C ALA A 13 9.87 -6.79 8.38
N ALA A 14 10.77 -5.80 8.49
CA ALA A 14 11.03 -4.84 7.42
C ALA A 14 11.61 -5.52 6.18
N PHE A 15 12.51 -6.49 6.35
CA PHE A 15 13.07 -7.27 5.25
C PHE A 15 11.99 -8.09 4.54
N LEU A 16 11.16 -8.83 5.29
CA LEU A 16 10.06 -9.62 4.74
C LEU A 16 9.05 -8.74 3.99
N LEU A 17 8.69 -7.58 4.56
CA LEU A 17 7.75 -6.64 3.95
C LEU A 17 8.33 -6.00 2.67
N SER A 18 9.62 -5.69 2.65
CA SER A 18 10.29 -5.10 1.49
C SER A 18 10.52 -6.11 0.35
N ALA A 19 10.62 -7.40 0.69
CA ALA A 19 10.81 -8.47 -0.29
C ALA A 19 9.54 -8.78 -1.10
N ILE A 20 8.37 -8.48 -0.57
CA ILE A 20 7.09 -8.71 -1.26
C ILE A 20 6.81 -7.48 -2.14
N PRO A 21 6.90 -7.59 -3.49
CA PRO A 21 6.52 -6.49 -4.35
C PRO A 21 5.05 -6.15 -4.09
N GLY A 22 4.81 -4.88 -3.73
CA GLY A 22 3.47 -4.42 -3.39
C GLY A 22 2.52 -4.45 -4.60
N PRO A 23 1.19 -4.30 -4.36
CA PRO A 23 0.17 -4.30 -5.41
C PRO A 23 0.43 -3.23 -6.49
N ASP A 24 0.96 -2.08 -6.11
CA ASP A 24 1.30 -0.98 -7.02
C ASP A 24 2.37 -1.39 -8.03
N MET A 25 3.41 -2.07 -7.57
CA MET A 25 4.51 -2.53 -8.41
C MET A 25 4.05 -3.66 -9.34
N LEU A 26 3.26 -4.60 -8.83
CA LEU A 26 2.63 -5.65 -9.65
C LEU A 26 1.71 -5.07 -10.72
N TYR A 27 0.93 -4.04 -10.39
CA TYR A 27 0.06 -3.35 -11.34
C TYR A 27 0.86 -2.68 -12.46
N ILE A 28 1.94 -1.96 -12.13
CA ILE A 28 2.83 -1.35 -13.13
C ILE A 28 3.42 -2.42 -14.06
N ILE A 29 3.92 -3.53 -13.50
CA ILE A 29 4.50 -4.64 -14.27
C ILE A 29 3.45 -5.26 -15.20
N ALA A 30 2.24 -5.53 -14.70
CA ALA A 30 1.15 -6.10 -15.48
C ALA A 30 0.74 -5.18 -16.63
N ARG A 31 0.57 -3.88 -16.37
CA ARG A 31 0.19 -2.89 -17.39
C ARG A 31 1.31 -2.64 -18.40
N SER A 32 2.56 -2.59 -17.95
CA SER A 32 3.72 -2.39 -18.83
C SER A 32 3.94 -3.59 -19.75
N THR A 33 3.73 -4.82 -19.25
CA THR A 33 3.88 -6.05 -20.04
C THR A 33 2.70 -6.26 -20.99
N GLY A 34 1.47 -6.00 -20.53
CA GLY A 34 0.26 -6.25 -21.32
C GLY A 34 -0.09 -5.16 -22.34
N GLN A 35 0.15 -3.89 -22.01
CA GLN A 35 -0.26 -2.73 -22.83
C GLN A 35 0.92 -1.88 -23.33
N GLY A 36 2.15 -2.32 -23.05
CA GLY A 36 3.38 -1.68 -23.49
C GLY A 36 3.88 -0.54 -22.59
N ARG A 37 5.05 -0.01 -22.95
CA ARG A 37 5.77 1.06 -22.22
C ARG A 37 4.92 2.31 -21.87
N PRO A 38 4.10 2.88 -22.77
CA PRO A 38 3.34 4.09 -22.43
C PRO A 38 2.30 3.85 -21.33
N ALA A 39 1.66 2.68 -21.32
CA ALA A 39 0.70 2.30 -20.27
C ALA A 39 1.39 2.14 -18.90
N GLY A 40 2.62 1.62 -18.88
CA GLY A 40 3.45 1.55 -17.68
C GLY A 40 3.80 2.93 -17.12
N LEU A 41 4.24 3.86 -17.98
CA LEU A 41 4.60 5.24 -17.59
C LEU A 41 3.41 6.00 -16.99
N ILE A 42 2.23 5.91 -17.61
CA ILE A 42 1.01 6.55 -17.08
C ILE A 42 0.62 5.94 -15.73
N SER A 43 0.75 4.62 -15.59
CA SER A 43 0.47 3.92 -14.33
C SER A 43 1.43 4.37 -13.21
N CYS A 44 2.73 4.50 -13.51
CA CYS A 44 3.72 5.04 -12.58
C CYS A 44 3.39 6.46 -12.14
N LEU A 45 3.04 7.35 -13.07
CA LEU A 45 2.69 8.74 -12.76
C LEU A 45 1.43 8.82 -11.89
N GLY A 46 0.42 7.99 -12.18
CA GLY A 46 -0.79 7.89 -11.36
C GLY A 46 -0.47 7.47 -9.93
N ILE A 47 0.31 6.40 -9.75
CA ILE A 47 0.70 5.89 -8.44
C ILE A 47 1.57 6.91 -7.69
N ALA A 48 2.53 7.56 -8.36
CA ALA A 48 3.36 8.60 -7.75
C ALA A 48 2.52 9.79 -7.27
N THR A 49 1.57 10.24 -8.08
CA THR A 49 0.68 11.36 -7.72
C THR A 49 -0.23 10.98 -6.54
N ALA A 50 -0.76 9.75 -6.54
CA ALA A 50 -1.54 9.23 -5.43
C ALA A 50 -0.71 9.18 -4.13
N GLY A 51 0.54 8.73 -4.20
CA GLY A 51 1.47 8.71 -3.07
C GLY A 51 1.79 10.11 -2.53
N LEU A 52 1.95 11.10 -3.40
CA LEU A 52 2.15 12.50 -3.00
C LEU A 52 0.91 13.05 -2.27
N LEU A 53 -0.29 12.82 -2.82
CA LEU A 53 -1.53 13.25 -2.19
C LEU A 53 -1.73 12.56 -0.84
N GLN A 54 -1.48 11.26 -0.75
CA GLN A 54 -1.55 10.51 0.50
C GLN A 54 -0.58 11.06 1.54
N THR A 55 0.67 11.30 1.16
CA THR A 55 1.69 11.86 2.06
C THR A 55 1.29 13.24 2.54
N ALA A 56 0.74 14.09 1.66
CA ALA A 56 0.21 15.39 2.03
C ALA A 56 -0.97 15.27 3.03
N MET A 57 -1.92 14.36 2.80
CA MET A 57 -3.02 14.11 3.74
C MET A 57 -2.52 13.66 5.11
N VAL A 58 -1.54 12.76 5.16
CA VAL A 58 -0.91 12.30 6.41
C VAL A 58 -0.21 13.47 7.12
N ALA A 59 0.55 14.28 6.39
CA ALA A 59 1.22 15.46 6.94
C ALA A 59 0.24 16.52 7.47
N LEU A 60 -0.92 16.67 6.84
CA LEU A 60 -1.99 17.57 7.29
C LEU A 60 -2.77 17.04 8.51
N GLY A 61 -2.45 15.85 9.02
CA GLY A 61 -3.01 15.34 10.27
C GLY A 61 -4.05 14.25 10.12
N LEU A 62 -4.11 13.54 8.99
CA LEU A 62 -4.95 12.34 8.83
C LEU A 62 -4.67 11.30 9.94
N ALA A 63 -3.42 11.17 10.37
CA ALA A 63 -3.06 10.31 11.50
C ALA A 63 -3.74 10.74 12.82
N GLY A 64 -3.87 12.05 13.06
CA GLY A 64 -4.58 12.60 14.21
C GLY A 64 -6.09 12.35 14.12
N LEU A 65 -6.68 12.47 12.93
CA LEU A 65 -8.09 12.16 12.70
C LEU A 65 -8.43 10.71 13.11
N PHE A 66 -7.57 9.75 12.75
CA PHE A 66 -7.76 8.35 13.12
C PHE A 66 -7.63 8.08 14.63
N LEU A 67 -6.91 8.91 15.38
CA LEU A 67 -6.89 8.83 16.84
C LEU A 67 -8.19 9.35 17.46
N VAL A 68 -8.82 10.36 16.86
CA VAL A 68 -10.11 10.92 17.32
C VAL A 68 -11.28 10.02 16.98
N VAL A 69 -11.26 9.40 15.79
CA VAL A 69 -12.31 8.46 15.33
C VAL A 69 -11.69 7.13 14.93
N PRO A 70 -11.40 6.24 15.91
CA PRO A 70 -10.78 4.94 15.63
C PRO A 70 -11.61 4.05 14.69
N VAL A 71 -12.94 4.14 14.80
CA VAL A 71 -13.89 3.39 13.95
C VAL A 71 -13.68 3.70 12.46
N ALA A 72 -13.31 4.93 12.10
CA ALA A 72 -13.08 5.29 10.70
C ALA A 72 -11.86 4.56 10.13
N TYR A 73 -10.79 4.43 10.92
CA TYR A 73 -9.61 3.66 10.52
C TYR A 73 -9.96 2.18 10.33
N ASP A 74 -10.69 1.58 11.27
CA ASP A 74 -11.08 0.17 11.19
C ASP A 74 -11.98 -0.10 9.98
N VAL A 75 -12.96 0.77 9.71
CA VAL A 75 -13.83 0.65 8.53
C VAL A 75 -13.01 0.67 7.25
N ILE A 76 -12.12 1.66 7.08
CA ILE A 76 -11.28 1.78 5.88
C ILE A 76 -10.39 0.53 5.73
N LYS A 77 -9.80 0.06 6.83
CA LYS A 77 -8.95 -1.13 6.87
C LYS A 77 -9.71 -2.38 6.44
N TYR A 78 -10.89 -2.63 7.00
CA TYR A 78 -11.68 -3.81 6.66
C TYR A 78 -12.26 -3.75 5.24
N VAL A 79 -12.71 -2.58 4.80
CA VAL A 79 -13.15 -2.38 3.40
C VAL A 79 -12.01 -2.66 2.42
N GLY A 80 -10.80 -2.16 2.70
CA GLY A 80 -9.62 -2.45 1.90
C GLY A 80 -9.27 -3.93 1.86
N ALA A 81 -9.33 -4.63 3.00
CA ALA A 81 -9.09 -6.07 3.06
C ALA A 81 -10.10 -6.86 2.22
N VAL A 82 -11.40 -6.57 2.35
CA VAL A 82 -12.46 -7.20 1.55
C VAL A 82 -12.26 -6.94 0.05
N TYR A 83 -11.90 -5.71 -0.30
CA TYR A 83 -11.64 -5.33 -1.70
C TYR A 83 -10.44 -6.10 -2.30
N LEU A 84 -9.36 -6.27 -1.55
CA LEU A 84 -8.21 -7.05 -1.99
C LEU A 84 -8.54 -8.55 -2.14
N ILE A 85 -9.32 -9.11 -1.22
CA ILE A 85 -9.82 -10.49 -1.35
C ILE A 85 -10.65 -10.63 -2.62
N TYR A 86 -11.57 -9.69 -2.87
CA TYR A 86 -12.41 -9.68 -4.07
C TYR A 86 -11.58 -9.64 -5.36
N ILE A 87 -10.61 -8.73 -5.46
CA ILE A 87 -9.71 -8.67 -6.63
C ILE A 87 -8.91 -9.97 -6.74
N GLY A 88 -8.34 -10.47 -5.66
CA GLY A 88 -7.57 -11.72 -5.67
C GLY A 88 -8.38 -12.89 -6.24
N ILE A 89 -9.63 -13.06 -5.80
CA ILE A 89 -10.55 -14.08 -6.34
C ILE A 89 -10.82 -13.83 -7.83
N ARG A 90 -11.11 -12.59 -8.23
CA ARG A 90 -11.39 -12.20 -9.63
C ARG A 90 -10.20 -12.34 -10.57
N THR A 91 -8.98 -12.46 -10.06
CA THR A 91 -7.79 -12.65 -10.90
C THR A 91 -7.51 -14.13 -11.15
N ILE A 92 -8.06 -15.03 -10.33
CA ILE A 92 -7.87 -16.48 -10.39
C ILE A 92 -9.02 -17.18 -11.13
N LEU A 93 -10.25 -16.67 -10.98
CA LEU A 93 -11.44 -17.10 -11.73
C LEU A 93 -11.48 -16.45 -13.12
#